data_AF-A0A7R9B3U0-F1
#
_entry.id   AF-A0A7R9B3U0-F1
#
_cell.length_a   1.000
_cell.length_b   1.000
_cell.length_c   1.000
_cell.angle_alpha   90.00
_cell.angle_beta   90.00
_cell.angle_gamma   90.00
#
_symmetry.space_group_name_H-M   'P 1'
#
loop_
_entity.id
_entity.type
_entity.pdbx_description
1 polymer ?
#
loop_
_entity_poly.entity_id
_entity_poly.type
_entity_poly.pdbx_seq_one_letter_code
_entity_poly.pdbx_strand_id
1 'polypeptide(L)' 'VNDLPYDYEYGGSISYCGTINHQYPDSKPMGFPFDRVINQDKFYYPNMFYKDVTITFKEDN' A
#
# COMPACT_ATOMS: atom_id res chain seq x y z
N VAL A 1 -15.23 0.48 -3.26
CA VAL A 1 -13.81 0.89 -3.07
C VAL A 1 -13.04 1.07 -4.37
N ASN A 2 -13.65 0.94 -5.56
CA ASN A 2 -13.06 1.41 -6.81
C ASN A 2 -14.16 1.89 -7.76
N ASP A 3 -14.84 2.98 -7.38
CA ASP A 3 -15.65 3.80 -8.30
C ASP A 3 -14.83 5.03 -8.72
N LEU A 4 -13.54 4.82 -9.01
CA LEU A 4 -12.66 5.88 -9.48
C LEU A 4 -12.75 5.97 -11.02
N PRO A 5 -12.73 7.19 -11.59
CA PRO A 5 -12.75 7.37 -13.02
C PRO A 5 -11.61 6.60 -13.71
N TYR A 6 -11.87 6.17 -14.95
CA TYR A 6 -10.98 5.37 -15.79
C TYR A 6 -9.69 6.13 -16.20
N ASP A 7 -9.51 7.37 -15.74
CA ASP A 7 -8.35 8.24 -16.02
C ASP A 7 -7.15 7.95 -15.12
N TYR A 8 -7.18 6.87 -14.35
CA TYR A 8 -6.01 6.38 -13.63
C TYR A 8 -4.95 5.98 -14.67
N GLU A 9 -3.95 6.83 -14.84
CA GLU A 9 -2.83 6.69 -15.79
C GLU A 9 -2.15 5.29 -15.72
N TYR A 10 -2.39 4.55 -14.63
CA TYR A 10 -1.81 3.23 -14.38
C TYR A 10 -2.80 2.16 -13.84
N GLY A 11 -4.11 2.27 -14.12
CA GLY A 11 -5.03 1.12 -14.03
C GLY A 11 -5.31 0.54 -12.63
N GLY A 12 -5.24 1.36 -11.58
CA GLY A 12 -5.76 1.05 -10.23
C GLY A 12 -5.07 -0.08 -9.45
N SER A 13 -4.02 -0.70 -10.00
CA SER A 13 -3.32 -1.85 -9.38
C SER A 13 -1.80 -1.71 -9.40
N ILE A 14 -1.29 -0.47 -9.49
CA ILE A 14 0.14 -0.13 -9.62
C ILE A 14 1.00 -0.87 -8.59
N SER A 15 0.56 -0.89 -7.33
CA SER A 15 1.33 -1.48 -6.22
C SER A 15 1.66 -2.95 -6.42
N TYR A 16 0.88 -3.67 -7.23
CA TYR A 16 1.07 -5.09 -7.51
C TYR A 16 1.50 -5.37 -8.95
N CYS A 17 0.99 -4.59 -9.91
CA CYS A 17 1.14 -4.85 -11.35
C CYS A 17 2.15 -3.93 -12.03
N GLY A 18 2.60 -2.87 -11.34
CA GLY A 18 3.41 -1.82 -11.95
C GLY A 18 2.66 -1.06 -13.03
N THR A 19 3.38 -0.64 -14.07
CA THR A 19 2.91 0.30 -15.08
C THR A 19 3.14 -0.26 -16.47
N ILE A 20 2.21 0.00 -17.40
CA ILE A 20 2.34 -0.44 -18.78
C ILE A 20 3.35 0.47 -19.50
N ASN A 21 4.40 -0.11 -20.06
CA ASN A 21 5.43 0.59 -20.86
C ASN A 21 6.14 1.75 -20.13
N HIS A 22 6.15 1.73 -18.80
CA HIS A 22 6.85 2.71 -17.97
C HIS A 22 7.58 2.01 -16.83
N GLN A 23 8.55 2.69 -16.22
CA GLN A 23 9.20 2.20 -15.00
C GLN A 23 8.24 2.29 -13.80
N TYR A 24 8.45 1.43 -12.81
CA TYR A 24 7.68 1.49 -11.58
C TYR A 24 7.79 2.89 -10.95
N PRO A 25 6.67 3.58 -10.64
CA PRO A 25 6.64 5.01 -10.32
C PRO A 25 6.99 5.29 -8.84
N ASP A 26 7.74 4.38 -8.21
CA ASP A 26 8.31 4.56 -6.88
C ASP A 26 9.76 4.06 -6.91
N SER A 27 10.66 4.87 -6.35
CA SER A 27 12.08 4.58 -6.24
C SER A 27 12.43 3.75 -5.00
N LYS A 28 11.49 3.58 -4.07
CA LYS A 28 11.69 2.78 -2.86
C LYS A 28 11.61 1.29 -3.17
N PRO A 29 12.28 0.43 -2.39
CA PRO A 29 12.07 -1.00 -2.47
C PRO A 29 10.58 -1.34 -2.31
N MET A 30 10.06 -2.27 -3.12
CA MET A 30 8.68 -2.74 -2.96
C MET A 30 8.48 -3.33 -1.56
N GLY A 31 7.48 -2.83 -0.83
CA GLY A 31 7.23 -3.19 0.57
C GLY A 31 7.91 -2.31 1.61
N PHE A 32 8.65 -1.28 1.21
CA PHE A 32 9.18 -0.27 2.12
C PHE A 32 8.06 0.33 3.00
N PRO A 33 8.26 0.49 4.33
CA PRO A 33 9.50 0.28 5.10
C PRO A 33 9.62 -1.10 5.79
N PHE A 34 8.84 -2.09 5.36
CA PHE A 34 8.79 -3.43 5.96
C PHE A 34 9.56 -4.51 5.16
N ASP A 35 10.32 -4.12 4.15
CA ASP A 35 11.08 -5.01 3.27
C ASP A 35 12.34 -5.62 3.92
N ARG A 36 12.80 -5.06 5.05
CA ARG A 36 14.04 -5.46 5.74
C ARG A 36 13.79 -5.84 7.20
N VAL A 37 14.81 -6.41 7.84
CA VAL A 37 14.75 -6.76 9.27
C VAL A 37 14.53 -5.51 10.12
N ILE A 38 13.47 -5.54 10.92
CA ILE A 38 13.07 -4.45 11.80
C ILE A 38 13.46 -4.78 13.25
N ASN A 39 14.10 -3.82 13.91
CA ASN A 39 14.16 -3.79 15.37
C ASN A 39 12.93 -3.02 15.89
N GLN A 40 12.01 -3.74 16.54
CA GLN A 40 10.70 -3.22 16.96
C GLN A 40 10.83 -2.01 17.89
N ASP A 41 11.82 -1.99 18.79
CA ASP A 41 12.01 -0.91 19.76
C ASP A 41 12.40 0.43 19.10
N LYS A 42 12.78 0.39 17.81
CA LYS A 42 13.30 1.55 17.08
C LYS A 42 12.46 1.90 15.85
N PHE A 43 11.32 1.24 15.63
CA PHE A 43 10.52 1.40 14.42
C PHE A 43 9.38 2.42 14.60
N TYR A 44 9.74 3.60 15.11
CA TYR A 44 8.81 4.72 15.33
C TYR A 44 9.47 6.02 14.88
N TYR A 45 8.90 6.65 13.86
CA TYR A 45 9.37 7.92 13.31
C TYR A 45 8.23 8.94 13.25
N PRO A 46 8.48 10.26 13.35
CA PRO A 46 7.44 11.29 13.38
C PRO A 46 6.52 11.34 12.15
N ASN A 47 6.96 10.75 11.03
CA ASN A 47 6.21 10.67 9.78
C ASN A 47 5.46 9.33 9.61
N MET A 48 5.39 8.50 10.66
CA MET A 48 4.64 7.25 10.70
C MET A 48 3.50 7.35 11.71
N PHE A 49 2.37 6.73 11.41
CA PHE A 49 1.19 6.72 12.27
C PHE A 49 0.57 5.33 12.31
N TYR A 50 0.17 4.90 13.51
CA TYR A 50 -0.45 3.60 13.77
C TYR A 50 -1.87 3.82 14.29
N LYS A 51 -2.80 2.97 13.84
CA LYS A 51 -4.20 3.02 14.27
C LYS A 51 -4.75 1.60 14.40
N ASP A 52 -5.33 1.30 15.56
CA ASP A 52 -6.03 0.04 15.76
C ASP A 52 -7.35 0.03 14.96
N VAL A 53 -7.60 -1.08 14.26
CA VAL A 53 -8.80 -1.28 13.44
C VAL A 53 -9.44 -2.62 13.74
N THR A 54 -10.76 -2.70 13.56
CA THR A 54 -11.53 -3.94 13.73
C THR A 54 -12.11 -4.35 12.38
N ILE A 55 -11.78 -5.55 11.92
CA ILE A 55 -12.34 -6.16 10.71
C ILE A 55 -13.41 -7.15 11.16
N THR A 56 -14.66 -6.92 10.75
CA THR A 56 -15.80 -7.75 11.13
C THR A 56 -16.40 -8.40 9.89
N PHE A 57 -16.50 -9.72 9.91
CA PHE A 57 -17.28 -10.46 8.92
C PHE A 57 -18.78 -10.33 9.22
N LYS A 58 -19.58 -10.13 8.17
CA LYS A 58 -21.04 -10.11 8.25
C LYS A 58 -21.57 -11.13 7.25
N GLU A 59 -22.36 -12.09 7.72
CA GLU A 59 -23.13 -12.97 6.83
C GLU A 59 -24.26 -12.17 6.17
N ASP A 60 -24.34 -12.26 4.84
CA ASP A 60 -25.50 -11.81 4.08
C ASP A 60 -26.49 -12.98 4.02
N ASN A 61 -27.67 -12.80 4.65
CA ASN A 61 -28.82 -13.71 4.51
C ASN A 61 -29.69 -13.25 3.34
#